data_AF-A0A967FA80-F1
#
_entry.id   AF-A0A967FA80-F1
#
_cell.length_a   1.000
_cell.length_b   1.000
_cell.length_c   1.000
_cell.angle_alpha   90.00
_cell.angle_beta   90.00
_cell.angle_gamma   90.00
#
_symmetry.space_group_name_H-M   'P 1'
#
loop_
_entity.id
_entity.type
_entity.pdbx_description
1 polymer ?
#
loop_
_entity_poly.entity_id
_entity_poly.type
_entity_poly.pdbx_seq_one_letter_code
_entity_poly.pdbx_strand_id
1 'polypeptide(L)' 'RNKLKLSPAFNGLLTVPGIGNILAMTIMLEVGDIGRFNKVVNFTSYCRCAPSQRLSDGKAKGSGNRKNGNRYLSWAFSEA' A
#
# COMPACT_ATOMS: atom_id res chain seq x y z
N ARG A 1 -21.47 -11.88 -15.58
CA ARG A 1 -20.40 -11.96 -14.55
C ARG A 1 -19.12 -11.43 -15.17
N ASN A 2 -18.62 -10.26 -14.74
CA ASN A 2 -17.33 -9.74 -15.20
C ASN A 2 -16.22 -10.61 -14.58
N LYS A 3 -15.42 -11.31 -15.40
CA LYS A 3 -14.24 -12.03 -14.94
C LYS A 3 -13.09 -11.02 -14.79
N LEU A 4 -12.47 -10.98 -13.61
CA LEU A 4 -11.27 -10.17 -13.38
C LEU A 4 -10.13 -10.76 -14.21
N LYS A 5 -9.49 -9.94 -15.04
CA LYS A 5 -8.28 -10.32 -15.77
C LYS A 5 -7.09 -10.11 -14.86
N LEU A 6 -6.31 -11.16 -14.58
CA LEU A 6 -5.07 -11.04 -13.82
C LEU A 6 -4.03 -10.30 -14.65
N SER A 7 -3.45 -9.25 -14.07
CA SER A 7 -2.33 -8.50 -14.66
C SER A 7 -1.03 -9.24 -14.34
N PRO A 8 0.02 -9.15 -15.18
CA PRO A 8 1.34 -9.70 -14.86
C PRO A 8 1.89 -9.23 -13.50
N ALA A 9 1.47 -8.06 -13.00
CA ALA A 9 1.81 -7.57 -11.66
C ALA A 9 1.35 -8.52 -10.52
N PHE A 10 0.27 -9.28 -10.73
CA PHE A 10 -0.23 -10.26 -9.76
C PHE A 10 0.80 -11.35 -9.46
N ASN A 11 1.44 -11.89 -10.49
CA ASN A 11 2.48 -12.91 -10.32
C ASN A 11 3.70 -12.35 -9.58
N GLY A 12 4.04 -11.07 -9.82
CA GLY A 12 5.10 -10.38 -9.07
C GLY A 12 4.78 -10.25 -7.58
N LEU A 13 3.54 -9.92 -7.24
CA LEU A 13 3.11 -9.78 -5.84
C LEU A 13 3.18 -11.11 -5.07
N LEU A 14 2.89 -12.24 -5.72
CA LEU A 14 2.98 -13.57 -5.10
C LEU A 14 4.41 -14.03 -4.78
N THR A 15 5.43 -13.37 -5.34
CA THR A 15 6.83 -13.66 -4.99
C THR A 15 7.23 -13.07 -3.64
N VAL A 16 6.45 -12.12 -3.12
CA VAL A 16 6.72 -11.47 -1.83
C VAL A 16 6.27 -12.40 -0.70
N PRO A 17 7.16 -12.76 0.24
CA PRO A 17 6.77 -13.58 1.38
C PRO A 17 5.68 -12.87 2.20
N GLY A 18 4.64 -13.61 2.57
CA GLY A 18 3.48 -13.08 3.31
C GLY A 18 2.31 -12.66 2.42
N ILE A 19 2.52 -12.39 1.13
CA ILE A 19 1.45 -11.99 0.21
C ILE A 19 0.83 -13.22 -0.48
N GLY A 20 -0.35 -13.63 -0.03
CA GLY A 20 -1.16 -14.67 -0.68
C GLY A 20 -2.04 -14.16 -1.83
N ASN A 21 -2.73 -15.07 -2.52
CA ASN A 21 -3.61 -14.75 -3.67
C ASN A 21 -4.67 -13.67 -3.35
N ILE A 22 -5.22 -13.68 -2.14
CA ILE A 22 -6.25 -12.71 -1.71
C ILE A 22 -5.62 -11.33 -1.58
N LEU A 23 -4.51 -11.21 -0.84
CA LEU A 23 -3.80 -9.95 -0.64
C LEU A 23 -3.25 -9.41 -1.96
N ALA A 24 -2.70 -10.26 -2.81
CA ALA A 24 -2.23 -9.89 -4.14
C ALA A 24 -3.37 -9.36 -5.03
N MET A 25 -4.56 -9.95 -4.97
CA MET A 25 -5.75 -9.43 -5.69
C MET A 25 -6.19 -8.09 -5.13
N THR A 26 -6.26 -7.94 -3.80
CA THR A 26 -6.61 -6.68 -3.15
C THR A 26 -5.63 -5.57 -3.54
N ILE A 27 -4.33 -5.85 -3.47
CA ILE A 27 -3.29 -4.89 -3.85
C ILE A 27 -3.43 -4.54 -5.34
N MET A 28 -3.56 -5.53 -6.22
CA MET A 28 -3.70 -5.27 -7.66
C MET A 28 -4.92 -4.37 -7.97
N LEU A 29 -6.08 -4.66 -7.39
CA LEU A 29 -7.30 -3.91 -7.64
C LEU A 29 -7.23 -2.48 -7.06
N GLU A 30 -6.64 -2.34 -5.88
CA GLU A 30 -6.62 -1.07 -5.16
C GLU A 30 -5.50 -0.13 -5.62
N VAL A 31 -4.38 -0.71 -6.06
CA VAL A 31 -3.29 0.03 -6.72
C VAL A 31 -3.73 0.48 -8.11
N GLY A 32 -4.37 -0.39 -8.89
CA GLY A 32 -4.76 -0.09 -10.27
C GLY A 32 -3.53 0.24 -11.12
N ASP A 33 -3.51 1.43 -11.72
CA ASP A 33 -2.33 1.92 -12.44
C ASP A 33 -1.27 2.46 -11.47
N ILE A 34 -0.08 1.83 -11.49
CA ILE A 34 1.06 2.26 -10.69
C ILE A 34 1.63 3.60 -11.19
N GLY A 35 1.41 3.95 -12.47
CA GLY A 35 1.86 5.20 -13.08
C GLY A 35 1.29 6.47 -12.43
N ARG A 36 0.18 6.36 -11.67
CA ARG A 36 -0.37 7.48 -10.90
C ARG A 36 0.57 7.98 -9.79
N PHE A 37 1.53 7.16 -9.36
CA PHE A 37 2.50 7.51 -8.34
C PHE A 37 3.84 7.91 -8.98
N ASN A 38 4.11 9.20 -9.03
CA ASN A 38 5.38 9.72 -9.59
C ASN A 38 6.63 9.27 -8.81
N LYS A 39 6.49 8.90 -7.54
CA LYS A 39 7.60 8.47 -6.66
C LYS A 39 7.17 7.31 -5.78
N VAL A 40 8.12 6.41 -5.47
CA VAL A 40 7.91 5.28 -4.55
C VAL A 40 7.45 5.76 -3.16
N VAL A 41 7.94 6.91 -2.69
CA VAL A 41 7.53 7.51 -1.41
C VAL A 41 6.04 7.86 -1.38
N ASN A 42 5.46 8.27 -2.50
CA ASN A 42 4.04 8.57 -2.58
C ASN A 42 3.21 7.29 -2.46
N PHE A 43 3.70 6.20 -3.04
CA PHE A 43 3.09 4.89 -2.91
C PHE A 43 3.15 4.37 -1.46
N THR A 44 4.33 4.40 -0.83
CA THR A 44 4.48 3.94 0.56
C THR A 44 3.65 4.79 1.54
N SER A 45 3.54 6.10 1.30
CA SER A 45 2.65 6.97 2.06
C SER A 45 1.17 6.64 1.81
N TYR A 46 0.78 6.29 0.58
CA TYR A 46 -0.60 5.91 0.24
C TYR A 46 -1.02 4.58 0.88
N CYS A 47 -0.08 3.62 0.96
CA CYS A 47 -0.24 2.35 1.66
C CYS A 47 -0.18 2.49 3.19
N ARG A 48 0.13 3.68 3.72
CA ARG A 48 0.36 3.94 5.16
C ARG A 48 1.50 3.11 5.76
N CYS A 49 2.47 2.69 4.93
CA CYS A 49 3.67 1.99 5.37
C CYS A 49 4.82 2.96 5.70
N ALA A 50 4.70 4.23 5.32
CA ALA A 50 5.70 5.24 5.64
C ALA A 50 5.51 5.80 7.06
N PRO A 51 6.59 5.96 7.85
CA PRO A 51 6.51 6.59 9.17
C PRO A 51 6.09 8.05 9.03
N SER A 52 5.01 8.44 9.70
CA SER A 52 4.49 9.82 9.68
C SER A 52 4.96 10.65 10.88
N GLN A 53 5.96 10.15 11.62
CA GLN A 53 6.44 10.79 12.84
C GLN A 53 7.18 12.08 12.50
N ARG A 54 6.64 13.21 12.96
CA ARG A 54 7.29 14.51 12.83
C ARG A 54 7.95 14.87 14.15
N LEU A 55 9.27 14.79 14.21
CA LEU A 55 10.07 15.23 15.36
C LEU A 55 10.49 16.70 15.19
N SER A 56 10.41 17.48 16.26
CA SER A 56 10.95 18.83 16.34
C SER A 56 11.60 18.97 17.71
N ASP A 57 12.88 19.32 17.74
CA ASP A 57 13.64 19.48 19.00
C ASP A 57 13.53 18.25 19.93
N GLY A 58 13.69 17.05 19.36
CA GLY A 58 13.56 15.78 20.07
C GLY A 58 12.14 15.40 20.52
N LYS A 59 11.15 16.29 20.36
CA LYS A 59 9.76 16.06 20.76
C LYS A 59 8.89 15.68 19.56
N ALA A 60 8.04 14.68 19.71
CA ALA A 60 7.06 14.31 18.69
C ALA A 60 5.99 15.41 18.58
N LYS A 61 5.89 16.06 17.42
CA LYS A 61 4.92 17.13 17.11
C LYS A 61 3.62 16.60 16.46
N GLY A 62 3.31 15.32 16.68
CA GLY A 62 2.05 14.69 16.26
C GLY A 62 2.25 13.45 15.38
N SER A 63 1.20 12.62 15.31
CA SER A 63 1.07 11.50 14.37
C SER A 63 0.25 11.95 13.16
N GLY A 64 0.93 12.24 12.06
CA GLY A 64 0.27 12.63 10.81
C GLY A 64 -0.40 11.44 10.09
N ASN A 65 -1.32 11.72 9.17
CA ASN A 65 -1.86 10.79 8.16
C ASN A 65 -2.71 9.59 8.62
N ARG A 66 -3.18 9.51 9.87
CA ARG A 66 -4.03 8.37 10.31
C ARG A 66 -5.32 8.19 9.48
N LYS A 67 -5.89 9.27 8.94
CA LYS A 67 -7.10 9.24 8.10
C LYS A 67 -6.82 9.27 6.58
N ASN A 68 -5.59 9.57 6.16
CA ASN A 68 -5.24 9.74 4.75
C ASN A 68 -4.57 8.48 4.18
N GLY A 69 -4.83 8.16 2.93
CA GLY A 69 -4.35 6.95 2.27
C GLY A 69 -5.35 5.80 2.33
N ASN A 70 -4.96 4.67 1.77
CA ASN A 70 -5.86 3.58 1.46
C ASN A 70 -5.97 2.57 2.59
N ARG A 71 -7.18 2.38 3.12
CA ARG A 71 -7.42 1.45 4.23
C ARG A 71 -7.17 -0.01 3.83
N TYR A 72 -7.55 -0.41 2.62
CA TYR A 72 -7.40 -1.80 2.17
C TYR A 72 -5.93 -2.16 1.94
N LEU A 73 -5.15 -1.27 1.32
CA LEU A 73 -3.70 -1.47 1.18
C LEU A 73 -3.02 -1.47 2.55
N SER A 74 -3.38 -0.54 3.43
CA SER A 74 -2.82 -0.49 4.79
C SER A 74 -3.07 -1.79 5.56
N TRP A 75 -4.26 -2.35 5.46
CA TRP A 75 -4.59 -3.65 6.04
C TRP A 75 -3.81 -4.78 5.37
N ALA A 76 -3.80 -4.83 4.02
CA ALA A 76 -3.12 -5.88 3.27
C ALA A 76 -1.61 -5.95 3.55
N PHE A 77 -0.94 -4.80 3.71
CA PHE A 77 0.47 -4.74 4.06
C PHE A 77 0.76 -4.91 5.55
N SER A 78 -0.26 -4.82 6.42
CA SER A 78 -0.11 -5.11 7.86
C SER A 78 -0.32 -6.59 8.17
N GLU A 79 -1.05 -7.31 7.31
CA GLU A 79 -1.26 -8.77 7.42
C GLU A 79 -0.24 -9.62 6.67
N ALA A 80 0.39 -9.06 5.62
CA ALA A 80 1.49 -9.70 4.90
C ALA A 80 2.73 -9.83 5.80
#